data_AF-A0A924TLG8-F1
#
_entry.id   AF-A0A924TLG8-F1
#
_cell.length_a   1.000
_cell.length_b   1.000
_cell.length_c   1.000
_cell.angle_alpha   90.00
_cell.angle_beta   90.00
_cell.angle_gamma   90.00
#
_symmetry.space_group_name_H-M   'P 1'
#
loop_
_entity.id
_entity.type
_entity.pdbx_description
1 polymer ?
#
loop_
_entity_poly.entity_id
_entity_poly.type
_entity_poly.pdbx_seq_one_letter_code
_entity_poly.pdbx_strand_id
1 'polypeptide(L)'
;TEAAVEILRSVGSAAPEVSADRRSISVTVAHGPAALSAVLEQVELRDIRLHDAGMQRPTLDDVFLQLTGHAAAPGTSDDEDGPASAKKGRRRRGARETDDLEKDNLENAR
;
A
#
# COMPACT_ATOMS: atom_id res chain seq x y z
N THR A 1 -21.09 -0.94 -6.84
CA THR A 1 -19.90 -0.59 -6.02
C THR A 1 -19.70 0.91 -5.95
N GLU A 2 -19.67 1.63 -7.08
CA GLU A 2 -19.50 3.09 -7.10
C GLU A 2 -20.54 3.86 -6.26
N ALA A 3 -21.83 3.54 -6.42
CA ALA A 3 -22.89 4.16 -5.60
C ALA A 3 -22.74 3.88 -4.10
N ALA A 4 -22.24 2.70 -3.71
CA ALA A 4 -21.97 2.38 -2.31
C ALA A 4 -20.78 3.20 -1.76
N VAL A 5 -19.72 3.36 -2.55
CA VAL A 5 -18.58 4.24 -2.21
C VAL A 5 -19.04 5.68 -2.01
N GLU A 6 -19.94 6.17 -2.86
CA GLU A 6 -20.51 7.52 -2.72
C GLU A 6 -21.28 7.69 -1.42
N ILE A 7 -22.15 6.73 -1.08
CA ILE A 7 -22.89 6.72 0.20
C ILE A 7 -21.91 6.73 1.37
N LEU A 8 -20.95 5.81 1.38
CA LEU A 8 -19.95 5.68 2.46
C LEU A 8 -19.09 6.94 2.60
N ARG A 9 -18.76 7.61 1.49
CA ARG A 9 -18.02 8.90 1.50
C ARG A 9 -18.84 10.02 2.14
N SER A 10 -20.17 10.01 2.02
CA SER A 10 -21.03 11.03 2.63
C SER A 10 -21.14 10.91 4.16
N VAL A 11 -20.94 9.71 4.70
CA VAL A 11 -21.08 9.41 6.14
C VAL A 11 -19.72 9.31 6.85
N GLY A 12 -18.67 8.92 6.13
CA GLY A 12 -17.33 8.71 6.65
C GLY A 12 -16.58 9.97 7.05
N SER A 13 -15.65 9.83 8.00
CA SER A 13 -14.65 10.87 8.33
C SER A 13 -13.37 10.76 7.50
N ALA A 14 -13.23 9.68 6.72
CA ALA A 14 -12.10 9.41 5.85
C ALA A 14 -12.60 8.89 4.48
N ALA A 15 -11.68 8.75 3.52
CA ALA A 15 -12.01 8.13 2.24
C ALA A 15 -12.41 6.65 2.45
N PRO A 16 -13.49 6.16 1.81
CA PRO A 16 -13.82 4.74 1.85
C PRO A 16 -12.73 3.91 1.20
N GLU A 17 -12.37 2.81 1.87
CA GLU A 17 -11.41 1.83 1.40
C GLU A 17 -12.16 0.67 0.76
N VAL A 18 -11.78 0.31 -0.46
CA VAL A 18 -12.33 -0.85 -1.17
C VAL A 18 -11.33 -1.99 -1.06
N SER A 19 -11.77 -3.14 -0.58
CA SER A 19 -10.92 -4.32 -0.45
C SER A 19 -10.44 -4.82 -1.82
N ALA A 20 -9.28 -5.49 -1.86
CA ALA A 20 -8.66 -5.94 -3.11
C ALA A 20 -9.56 -6.90 -3.92
N ASP A 21 -10.36 -7.72 -3.24
CA ASP A 21 -11.34 -8.63 -3.85
C ASP A 21 -12.64 -7.93 -4.28
N ARG A 22 -12.77 -6.62 -4.00
CA ARG A 22 -13.93 -5.76 -4.28
C ARG A 22 -15.26 -6.26 -3.69
N ARG A 23 -15.21 -7.06 -2.63
CA ARG A 23 -16.41 -7.60 -1.95
C ARG A 23 -16.83 -6.79 -0.74
N SER A 24 -15.91 -6.05 -0.15
CA SER A 24 -16.16 -5.18 1.00
C SER A 24 -15.68 -3.76 0.74
N ILE A 25 -16.40 -2.82 1.36
CA ILE A 25 -16.04 -1.41 1.41
C ILE A 25 -16.15 -0.99 2.87
N SER A 26 -15.10 -0.39 3.42
CA SER A 26 -15.04 0.08 4.80
C SER A 26 -14.75 1.58 4.84
N VAL A 27 -15.27 2.25 5.86
CA VAL A 27 -14.96 3.67 6.10
C VAL A 27 -14.90 3.94 7.59
N THR A 28 -13.95 4.76 8.01
CA THR A 28 -13.85 5.23 9.39
C THR A 28 -14.95 6.24 9.67
N VAL A 29 -15.60 6.10 10.82
CA VAL A 29 -16.70 6.97 11.28
C VAL A 29 -16.49 7.36 12.74
N ALA A 30 -16.91 8.57 13.12
CA ALA A 30 -16.85 9.02 14.50
C ALA A 30 -17.91 8.35 15.40
N HIS A 31 -19.11 8.11 14.87
CA HIS A 31 -20.25 7.56 15.61
C HIS A 31 -20.84 6.34 14.88
N GLY A 32 -20.29 5.17 15.17
CA GLY A 32 -20.63 3.91 14.49
C GLY A 32 -22.12 3.64 14.34
N PRO A 33 -22.92 3.52 15.42
CA PRO A 33 -24.32 3.12 15.31
C PRO A 33 -25.17 4.08 14.47
N ALA A 34 -24.97 5.39 14.64
CA ALA A 34 -25.70 6.40 13.86
C ALA A 34 -25.28 6.37 12.38
N ALA A 35 -23.99 6.20 12.11
CA ALA A 35 -23.47 6.08 10.75
C ALA A 35 -24.00 4.84 10.04
N LEU A 36 -24.02 3.67 10.70
CA LEU A 36 -24.55 2.44 10.12
C LEU A 36 -26.02 2.59 9.75
N SER A 37 -26.85 3.15 10.63
CA SER A 37 -28.26 3.42 10.34
C SER A 37 -28.44 4.32 9.12
N ALA A 38 -27.67 5.41 9.02
CA ALA A 38 -27.74 6.33 7.89
C ALA A 38 -27.30 5.67 6.56
N VAL A 39 -26.29 4.80 6.60
CA VAL A 39 -25.85 4.04 5.42
C VAL A 39 -26.94 3.07 4.97
N LEU A 40 -27.55 2.32 5.89
CA LEU A 40 -28.61 1.36 5.55
C LEU A 40 -29.82 2.05 4.92
N GLU A 41 -30.22 3.22 5.43
CA GLU A 41 -31.30 4.03 4.85
C GLU A 41 -30.97 4.47 3.41
N GLN A 42 -29.77 5.00 3.17
CA GLN A 42 -29.38 5.46 1.83
C GLN A 42 -29.23 4.32 0.82
N VAL A 43 -28.76 3.16 1.26
CA VAL A 43 -28.63 1.96 0.43
C VAL A 43 -30.01 1.46 -0.01
N GLU A 44 -30.98 1.42 0.92
CA GLU A 44 -32.36 1.03 0.62
C GLU A 44 -33.01 1.99 -0.38
N LEU A 45 -32.84 3.30 -0.19
CA LEU A 45 -33.35 4.33 -1.11
C LEU A 45 -32.81 4.21 -2.54
N ARG A 46 -31.63 3.60 -2.71
CA ARG A 46 -30.99 3.39 -4.02
C ARG A 46 -31.14 1.95 -4.53
N ASP A 47 -31.93 1.11 -3.86
CA ASP A 47 -32.16 -0.31 -4.19
C ASP A 47 -30.85 -1.13 -4.34
N ILE A 48 -29.89 -0.85 -3.46
CA ILE A 48 -28.57 -1.52 -3.46
C ILE A 48 -28.65 -2.75 -2.55
N ARG A 49 -28.48 -3.94 -3.14
CA ARG A 49 -28.46 -5.21 -2.40
C ARG A 49 -27.20 -5.36 -1.56
N LEU A 50 -27.35 -5.49 -0.24
CA LEU A 50 -26.27 -5.84 0.68
C LEU A 50 -26.23 -7.35 0.96
N HIS A 51 -25.03 -7.89 1.08
CA HIS A 51 -24.82 -9.25 1.58
C HIS A 51 -24.75 -9.27 3.11
N ASP A 52 -24.00 -8.32 3.68
CA ASP A 52 -23.84 -8.13 5.12
C ASP A 52 -23.44 -6.67 5.38
N ALA A 53 -23.69 -6.19 6.60
CA ALA A 53 -23.29 -4.88 7.05
C ALA A 53 -22.98 -4.92 8.55
N GLY A 54 -21.84 -4.35 8.93
CA GLY A 54 -21.39 -4.37 10.31
C GLY A 54 -20.44 -3.25 10.64
N MET A 55 -20.12 -3.14 11.92
CA MET A 55 -19.08 -2.25 12.43
C MET A 55 -17.98 -3.09 13.03
N GLN A 56 -16.74 -2.70 12.76
CA GLN A 56 -15.57 -3.27 13.41
C GLN A 56 -14.86 -2.18 14.19
N ARG A 57 -14.36 -2.53 15.38
CA ARG A 57 -13.41 -1.68 16.08
C ARG A 57 -12.04 -1.83 15.42
N PRO A 58 -11.37 -0.73 15.05
CA PRO A 58 -10.02 -0.82 14.54
C PRO A 58 -9.12 -1.49 15.58
N THR A 59 -8.24 -2.36 15.10
CA THR A 59 -7.22 -3.01 15.92
C THR A 59 -6.08 -2.04 16.23
N LEU A 60 -5.21 -2.41 17.17
CA LEU A 60 -4.03 -1.61 17.47
C LEU A 60 -3.11 -1.52 16.25
N ASP A 61 -2.99 -2.59 15.48
CA ASP A 61 -2.23 -2.63 14.24
C ASP A 61 -2.80 -1.67 13.20
N ASP A 62 -4.14 -1.64 13.02
CA ASP A 62 -4.80 -0.69 12.09
C ASP A 62 -4.49 0.76 12.46
N VAL A 63 -4.54 1.08 13.76
CA VAL A 63 -4.22 2.43 14.27
C VAL A 63 -2.74 2.72 14.13
N PHE A 64 -1.87 1.74 14.40
CA PHE A 64 -0.43 1.88 14.21
C PHE A 64 -0.13 2.19 12.75
N LEU A 65 -0.66 1.40 11.80
CA LEU A 65 -0.50 1.62 10.36
C LEU A 65 -1.03 2.99 9.90
N GLN A 66 -2.17 3.45 10.44
CA GLN A 66 -2.71 4.78 10.15
C GLN A 66 -1.83 5.91 10.71
N LEU A 67 -1.25 5.74 11.89
CA LEU A 67 -0.39 6.74 12.53
C LEU A 67 1.03 6.77 11.98
N THR A 68 1.59 5.60 11.62
CA THR A 68 2.96 5.48 11.12
C THR A 68 3.06 5.54 9.60
N GLY A 69 1.92 5.59 8.90
CA GLY A 69 1.83 5.88 7.47
C GLY A 69 2.56 4.88 6.58
N HIS A 70 1.86 3.87 6.07
CA HIS A 70 2.14 3.17 4.80
C HIS A 70 3.59 2.68 4.51
N ALA A 71 4.49 2.56 5.49
CA ALA A 71 5.91 2.28 5.24
C ALA A 71 6.28 0.80 5.00
N ALA A 72 5.33 -0.10 4.76
CA ALA A 72 5.64 -1.52 4.60
C ALA A 72 4.85 -2.20 3.46
N ALA A 73 5.10 -1.80 2.23
CA ALA A 73 4.95 -2.68 1.08
C ALA A 73 6.25 -2.67 0.26
N PRO A 74 7.09 -3.73 0.28
CA PRO A 74 8.11 -3.91 -0.72
C PRO A 74 7.46 -4.49 -1.98
N GLY A 75 7.14 -3.63 -2.95
CA GLY A 75 6.50 -4.07 -4.19
C GLY A 75 6.24 -2.94 -5.19
N THR A 76 7.27 -2.62 -5.97
CA THR A 76 7.21 -2.03 -7.32
C THR A 76 6.32 -0.79 -7.51
N SER A 77 6.89 0.38 -7.24
CA SER A 77 6.50 1.62 -7.94
C SER A 77 7.60 1.96 -8.94
N ASP A 78 7.41 1.51 -10.19
CA ASP A 78 7.91 2.23 -11.37
C ASP A 78 7.13 3.53 -11.41
N ASP A 79 7.76 4.64 -11.06
CA ASP A 79 7.31 5.98 -11.45
C ASP A 79 8.55 6.88 -11.54
N GLU A 80 8.95 7.12 -12.78
CA GLU A 80 9.80 8.24 -13.17
C GLU A 80 9.04 9.54 -12.95
N ASP A 81 9.53 10.43 -12.08
CA ASP A 81 9.69 11.86 -12.37
C ASP A 81 10.60 12.51 -11.31
N GLY A 82 11.68 13.15 -11.76
CA GLY A 82 12.59 13.91 -10.90
C GLY A 82 12.00 15.28 -10.48
N PRO A 83 12.70 16.12 -9.68
CA PRO A 83 14.09 16.47 -9.99
C PRO A 83 15.05 16.72 -8.80
N ALA A 84 16.34 16.63 -9.16
CA ALA A 84 17.46 17.41 -8.63
C ALA A 84 17.85 17.28 -7.15
N SER A 85 18.93 16.54 -6.92
CA SER A 85 20.08 17.11 -6.19
C SER A 85 21.39 16.49 -6.64
N ALA A 86 22.10 17.27 -7.46
CA ALA A 86 23.47 17.03 -7.86
C ALA A 86 24.43 17.36 -6.72
N LYS A 87 25.19 16.38 -6.20
CA LYS A 87 26.57 16.50 -5.69
C LYS A 87 27.15 15.08 -5.58
N LYS A 88 28.42 14.76 -5.77
CA LYS A 88 29.57 15.33 -6.46
C LYS A 88 30.70 14.31 -6.24
N GLY A 89 31.41 13.95 -7.32
CA GLY A 89 32.71 13.28 -7.24
C GLY A 89 32.61 11.77 -7.03
N ARG A 90 33.55 10.95 -7.49
CA ARG A 90 34.92 11.24 -7.85
C ARG A 90 35.38 10.12 -8.79
N ARG A 91 36.00 10.53 -9.89
CA ARG A 91 36.79 9.71 -10.81
C ARG A 91 37.57 8.60 -10.08
N ARG A 92 37.62 7.41 -10.68
CA ARG A 92 38.86 6.67 -11.03
C ARG A 92 38.47 5.32 -11.65
N ARG A 93 38.75 5.14 -12.94
CA ARG A 93 39.94 4.46 -13.50
C ARG A 93 39.90 2.95 -13.25
N GLY A 94 39.83 2.19 -14.34
CA GLY A 94 40.19 0.77 -14.29
C GLY A 94 39.51 -0.10 -15.34
N ALA A 95 39.63 0.25 -16.62
CA ALA A 95 39.49 -0.73 -17.68
C ALA A 95 40.76 -1.60 -17.70
N ARG A 96 40.64 -2.91 -17.49
CA ARG A 96 41.16 -3.96 -18.37
C ARG A 96 40.95 -5.33 -17.72
N GLU A 97 39.94 -6.03 -18.22
CA GLU A 97 39.88 -7.48 -18.17
C GLU A 97 40.49 -7.94 -19.50
N THR A 98 41.71 -8.45 -19.45
CA THR A 98 42.31 -9.25 -20.50
C THR A 98 43.24 -10.24 -19.81
N ASP A 99 43.04 -11.51 -20.16
CA ASP A 99 44.00 -12.62 -20.19
C ASP A 99 45.14 -12.62 -19.18
N ASP A 100 45.19 -13.67 -18.36
CA ASP A 100 46.37 -14.54 -18.35
C ASP A 100 45.97 -15.88 -17.69
N LEU A 101 45.68 -16.85 -18.57
CA LEU A 101 45.97 -18.26 -18.29
C LEU A 101 47.48 -18.41 -18.12
N GLU A 102 47.87 -19.50 -17.44
CA GLU A 102 49.25 -20.00 -17.31
C GLU A 102 50.03 -19.49 -16.08
N LYS A 103 49.99 -20.30 -15.02
CA LYS A 103 51.11 -21.14 -14.60
C LYS A 103 50.65 -21.95 -13.39
N ASP A 104 50.47 -23.25 -13.58
CA ASP A 104 51.53 -24.22 -13.30
C ASP A 104 52.06 -24.01 -11.89
N ASN A 105 51.64 -24.83 -10.94
CA ASN A 105 52.17 -26.17 -10.74
C ASN A 105 52.97 -26.13 -9.42
N LEU A 106 53.00 -27.26 -8.74
CA LEU A 106 53.80 -27.52 -7.53
C LEU A 106 53.32 -26.71 -6.31
N GLU A 107 53.17 -27.28 -5.12
CA GLU A 107 53.64 -28.54 -4.58
C GLU A 107 53.09 -28.59 -3.15
N ASN A 108 53.04 -29.80 -2.58
CA ASN A 108 53.16 -30.04 -1.14
C ASN A 108 51.96 -29.61 -0.25
N ALA A 109 51.50 -30.43 0.70
CA ALA A 109 51.90 -31.76 1.10
C ALA A 109 50.84 -32.26 2.08
N ARG A 110 50.56 -33.56 1.97
CA ARG A 110 50.21 -34.51 3.04
C ARG A 110 48.96 -34.25 3.88
#